data_AF-A0A2D8C4K8-F1
#
_entry.id   AF-A0A2D8C4K8-F1
#
_cell.length_a   1.000
_cell.length_b   1.000
_cell.length_c   1.000
_cell.angle_alpha   90.00
_cell.angle_beta   90.00
_cell.angle_gamma   90.00
#
_symmetry.space_group_name_H-M   'P 1'
#
loop_
_entity.id
_entity.type
_entity.pdbx_description
1 polymer ?
#
loop_
_entity_poly.entity_id
_entity_poly.type
_entity_poly.pdbx_seq_one_letter_code
_entity_poly.pdbx_strand_id
1 'polypeptide(L)'
;MSTRANIKFQDGDEFIHIDRSHDGFPENILADIKEAVDLCKGRWSGAELGQLVSAFLGLHFDKNRRIQHYEPCIGYETAGDESYCYYVRWNSQKREYEYGVLS
;
A
#
# COMPACT_ATOMS: atom_id res chain seq x y z
N MET A 1 -6.39 20.37 6.71
CA MET A 1 -7.06 19.08 7.00
C MET A 1 -6.02 17.99 6.82
N SER A 2 -5.92 17.05 7.75
CA SER A 2 -5.04 15.88 7.57
C SER A 2 -5.70 14.95 6.57
N THR A 3 -5.08 14.75 5.41
CA THR A 3 -5.57 13.81 4.39
C THR A 3 -5.11 12.41 4.75
N ARG A 4 -6.04 11.48 4.92
CA ARG A 4 -5.74 10.07 5.23
C ARG A 4 -5.76 9.22 3.97
N ALA A 5 -4.98 8.14 3.96
CA ALA A 5 -4.92 7.19 2.86
C ALA A 5 -5.00 5.75 3.36
N ASN A 6 -5.92 4.96 2.82
CA ASN A 6 -5.96 3.52 3.02
C ASN A 6 -5.47 2.80 1.76
N ILE A 7 -4.51 1.90 1.88
CA ILE A 7 -3.97 1.11 0.77
C ILE A 7 -4.33 -0.35 0.98
N LYS A 8 -5.12 -0.91 0.05
CA LYS A 8 -5.45 -2.34 0.03
C LYS A 8 -4.49 -3.08 -0.89
N PHE A 9 -3.53 -3.81 -0.30
CA PHE A 9 -2.71 -4.79 -1.00
C PHE A 9 -3.50 -6.09 -1.09
N GLN A 10 -3.69 -6.63 -2.29
CA GLN A 10 -4.60 -7.76 -2.52
C GLN A 10 -4.08 -8.76 -3.57
N ASP A 11 -4.27 -10.05 -3.31
CA ASP A 11 -4.14 -11.16 -4.27
C ASP A 11 -5.33 -12.11 -4.10
N GLY A 12 -6.22 -12.17 -5.10
CA GLY A 12 -7.49 -12.88 -4.97
C GLY A 12 -8.33 -12.38 -3.78
N ASP A 13 -8.67 -13.30 -2.87
CA ASP A 13 -9.42 -13.02 -1.65
C ASP A 13 -8.52 -12.65 -0.47
N GLU A 14 -7.19 -12.80 -0.60
CA GLU A 14 -6.23 -12.41 0.44
C GLU A 14 -5.90 -10.92 0.32
N PHE A 15 -5.91 -10.21 1.45
CA PHE A 15 -5.56 -8.79 1.46
C PHE A 15 -4.93 -8.34 2.77
N ILE A 16 -4.15 -7.27 2.68
CA ILE A 16 -3.55 -6.55 3.80
C ILE A 16 -3.83 -5.07 3.60
N HIS A 17 -4.37 -4.42 4.63
CA HIS A 17 -4.61 -2.98 4.63
C HIS A 17 -3.49 -2.24 5.35
N ILE A 18 -3.03 -1.16 4.73
CA ILE A 18 -2.06 -0.22 5.30
C ILE A 18 -2.71 1.17 5.34
N ASP A 19 -2.69 1.83 6.49
CA ASP A 19 -3.13 3.22 6.65
C ASP A 19 -1.95 4.18 6.63
N ARG A 20 -2.21 5.40 6.18
CA ARG A 20 -1.39 6.59 6.40
C ARG A 20 -2.28 7.70 6.95
N SER A 21 -1.96 8.14 8.15
CA SER A 21 -2.76 9.09 8.93
C SER A 21 -2.70 10.55 8.43
N HIS A 22 -1.74 10.89 7.56
CA HIS A 22 -1.49 12.26 7.06
C HIS A 22 -0.78 12.24 5.69
N ASP A 23 -0.95 13.31 4.90
CA ASP A 23 -0.38 13.44 3.55
C ASP A 23 -0.81 12.35 2.56
N GLY A 24 -2.01 11.81 2.74
CA GLY A 24 -2.58 10.73 1.94
C GLY A 24 -2.99 11.09 0.50
N PHE A 25 -2.42 12.14 -0.09
CA PHE A 25 -2.75 12.59 -1.44
C PHE A 25 -2.18 11.66 -2.53
N PRO A 26 -2.85 11.52 -3.69
CA PRO A 26 -2.43 10.58 -4.74
C PRO A 26 -0.99 10.74 -5.22
N GLU A 27 -0.50 11.97 -5.34
CA GLU A 27 0.87 12.27 -5.75
C GLU A 27 1.94 11.69 -4.81
N ASN A 28 1.61 11.55 -3.52
CA ASN A 28 2.51 10.98 -2.53
C ASN A 28 2.37 9.46 -2.51
N ILE A 29 1.13 8.97 -2.34
CA ILE A 29 0.87 7.55 -2.13
C ILE A 29 1.20 6.71 -3.36
N LEU A 30 0.85 7.19 -4.57
CA LEU A 30 1.15 6.45 -5.80
C LEU A 30 2.65 6.40 -6.08
N ALA A 31 3.40 7.45 -5.71
CA ALA A 31 4.85 7.46 -5.83
C ALA A 31 5.50 6.43 -4.89
N ASP A 32 5.05 6.41 -3.62
CA ASP A 32 5.51 5.45 -2.61
C ASP A 32 5.19 3.99 -3.01
N ILE A 33 3.96 3.72 -3.49
CA ILE A 33 3.57 2.39 -3.99
C ILE A 33 4.45 2.00 -5.19
N LYS A 34 4.65 2.91 -6.14
CA LYS A 34 5.46 2.67 -7.34
C LYS A 34 6.89 2.30 -6.97
N GLU A 35 7.50 3.01 -6.02
CA GLU A 35 8.85 2.72 -5.55
C GLU A 35 8.97 1.29 -5.02
N ALA A 36 8.02 0.86 -4.18
CA ALA A 36 8.02 -0.51 -3.64
C ALA A 36 7.80 -1.59 -4.72
N VAL A 37 6.87 -1.36 -5.65
CA VAL A 37 6.61 -2.28 -6.77
C VAL A 37 7.84 -2.40 -7.68
N ASP A 38 8.48 -1.28 -8.02
CA ASP A 38 9.69 -1.28 -8.84
C ASP A 38 10.87 -1.97 -8.14
N LEU A 39 11.06 -1.73 -6.83
CA LEU A 39 12.10 -2.38 -6.03
C LEU A 39 11.96 -3.92 -6.06
N CYS A 40 10.71 -4.41 -6.03
CA CYS A 40 10.40 -5.83 -5.95
C CYS A 40 10.22 -6.52 -7.30
N LYS A 41 10.26 -5.78 -8.41
CA LYS A 41 10.01 -6.31 -9.75
C LYS A 41 10.96 -7.46 -10.10
N GLY A 42 10.39 -8.59 -10.49
CA GLY A 42 11.14 -9.78 -10.92
C GLY A 42 11.80 -10.58 -9.79
N ARG A 43 11.55 -10.25 -8.51
CA ARG A 43 12.12 -11.00 -7.37
C ARG A 43 11.42 -12.32 -7.09
N TRP A 44 10.15 -12.46 -7.47
CA TRP A 44 9.32 -13.58 -7.09
C TRP A 44 8.57 -14.21 -8.27
N SER A 45 7.98 -15.39 -8.02
CA SER A 45 7.31 -16.17 -9.05
C SER A 45 5.82 -15.87 -9.19
N GLY A 46 5.19 -15.25 -8.19
CA GLY A 46 3.77 -14.89 -8.15
C GLY A 46 3.54 -13.52 -7.50
N ALA A 47 2.49 -13.42 -6.67
CA ALA A 47 2.22 -12.20 -5.91
C ALA A 47 3.20 -12.03 -4.74
N GLU A 48 3.31 -13.02 -3.84
CA GLU A 48 4.11 -12.91 -2.62
C GLU A 48 3.75 -11.65 -1.81
N LEU A 49 2.44 -11.43 -1.64
CA LEU A 49 1.83 -10.23 -1.06
C LEU A 49 2.49 -9.74 0.22
N GLY A 50 2.74 -10.64 1.17
CA GLY A 50 3.39 -10.30 2.45
C GLY A 50 4.82 -9.78 2.28
N GLN A 51 5.54 -10.22 1.25
CA GLN A 51 6.89 -9.72 0.96
C GLN A 51 6.82 -8.32 0.35
N LEU A 52 5.86 -8.04 -0.53
CA LEU A 52 5.64 -6.68 -1.06
C LEU A 52 5.31 -5.71 0.07
N VAL A 53 4.37 -6.07 0.94
CA VAL A 53 3.97 -5.22 2.08
C VAL A 53 5.14 -5.00 3.03
N SER A 54 5.94 -6.04 3.31
CA SER A 54 7.14 -5.91 4.15
C SER A 54 8.17 -4.96 3.53
N ALA A 55 8.36 -5.03 2.21
CA ALA A 55 9.25 -4.11 1.50
C ALA A 55 8.74 -2.67 1.52
N PHE A 56 7.44 -2.47 1.31
CA PHE A 56 6.79 -1.15 1.39
C PHE A 56 6.96 -0.52 2.78
N LEU A 57 6.61 -1.25 3.85
CA LEU A 57 6.78 -0.77 5.22
C LEU A 57 8.25 -0.50 5.55
N GLY A 58 9.17 -1.36 5.08
CA GLY A 58 10.60 -1.19 5.29
C GLY A 58 11.19 0.02 4.57
N LEU A 59 10.78 0.30 3.32
CA LEU A 59 11.20 1.46 2.55
C LEU A 59 10.82 2.77 3.22
N HIS A 60 9.62 2.82 3.79
CA HIS A 60 9.06 4.04 4.38
C HIS A 60 9.20 4.11 5.92
N PHE A 61 10.01 3.22 6.51
CA PHE A 61 10.29 3.24 7.94
C PHE A 61 11.26 4.36 8.31
N ASP A 62 10.89 5.18 9.28
CA ASP A 62 11.75 6.21 9.86
C ASP A 62 12.01 5.93 11.33
N LYS A 63 13.27 5.57 11.63
CA LYS A 63 13.73 5.26 12.99
C LYS A 63 13.58 6.42 13.99
N ASN A 64 13.48 7.66 13.51
CA ASN A 64 13.37 8.84 14.35
C ASN A 64 11.92 9.20 14.69
N ARG A 65 10.94 8.50 14.08
CA ARG A 65 9.52 8.73 14.33
C ARG A 65 8.99 7.71 15.33
N ARG A 66 8.20 8.21 16.28
CA ARG A 66 7.41 7.35 17.17
C ARG A 66 6.24 6.70 16.42
N ILE A 67 5.54 7.47 15.59
CA ILE A 67 4.42 7.00 14.76
C ILE A 67 4.91 7.00 13.32
N GLN A 68 4.93 5.81 12.72
CA GLN A 68 5.41 5.61 11.36
C GLN A 68 4.45 6.25 10.34
N HIS A 69 4.96 6.49 9.14
CA HIS A 69 4.14 7.02 8.05
C HIS A 69 3.03 6.06 7.64
N TYR A 70 3.35 4.76 7.67
CA TYR A 70 2.49 3.67 7.26
C TYR A 70 2.38 2.63 8.36
N GLU A 71 1.17 2.13 8.58
CA GLU A 71 0.91 1.10 9.59
C GLU A 71 -0.15 0.10 9.11
N PRO A 72 -0.02 -1.20 9.45
CA PRO A 72 -1.10 -2.16 9.24
C PRO A 72 -2.38 -1.71 9.94
N CYS A 73 -3.51 -1.80 9.25
CA CYS A 73 -4.80 -1.38 9.79
C CYS A 73 -5.90 -2.41 9.50
N ILE A 74 -7.05 -2.21 10.16
CA ILE A 74 -8.23 -3.07 10.02
C ILE A 74 -8.99 -2.88 8.69
N GLY A 75 -8.54 -1.92 7.86
CA GLY A 75 -9.13 -1.60 6.55
C GLY A 75 -10.25 -0.57 6.61
N TYR A 76 -10.48 0.14 5.50
CA TYR A 76 -11.41 1.26 5.44
C TYR A 76 -12.89 0.86 5.62
N GLU A 77 -13.24 -0.39 5.28
CA GLU A 77 -14.59 -0.94 5.52
C GLU A 77 -14.98 -0.93 7.01
N THR A 78 -13.99 -0.90 7.91
CA THR A 78 -14.18 -0.83 9.36
C THR A 78 -13.65 0.47 9.98
N ALA A 79 -12.72 1.17 9.33
CA ALA A 79 -12.04 2.33 9.92
C ALA A 79 -12.79 3.67 9.71
N GLY A 80 -13.48 3.88 8.59
CA GLY A 80 -14.31 5.06 8.33
C GLY A 80 -13.57 6.42 8.26
N ASP A 81 -13.95 7.24 7.27
CA ASP A 81 -13.45 8.60 6.96
C ASP A 81 -11.99 8.71 6.44
N GLU A 82 -11.59 7.84 5.51
CA GLU A 82 -10.40 8.08 4.69
C GLU A 82 -10.66 9.05 3.54
N SER A 83 -9.68 9.92 3.28
CA SER A 83 -9.78 10.91 2.20
C SER A 83 -9.53 10.29 0.83
N TYR A 84 -8.70 9.25 0.78
CA TYR A 84 -8.39 8.49 -0.43
C TYR A 84 -8.22 7.01 -0.11
N CYS A 85 -8.77 6.16 -0.97
CA CYS A 85 -8.57 4.72 -0.91
C CYS A 85 -7.77 4.27 -2.13
N TYR A 86 -6.76 3.42 -1.92
CA TYR A 86 -5.84 2.95 -2.94
C TYR A 86 -5.91 1.43 -3.04
N TYR A 87 -5.59 0.91 -4.22
CA TYR A 87 -5.43 -0.52 -4.43
C TYR A 87 -4.03 -0.82 -4.94
N VAL A 88 -3.52 -1.99 -4.54
CA VAL A 88 -2.36 -2.65 -5.12
C VAL A 88 -2.73 -4.11 -5.31
N ARG A 89 -2.83 -4.56 -6.55
CA ARG A 89 -3.38 -5.88 -6.90
C ARG A 89 -2.45 -6.64 -7.81
N TRP A 90 -2.28 -7.92 -7.54
CA TRP A 90 -1.53 -8.78 -8.44
C TRP A 90 -2.33 -9.11 -9.71
N ASN A 91 -1.76 -8.83 -10.88
CA ASN A 91 -2.28 -9.28 -12.15
C ASN A 91 -1.55 -10.58 -12.55
N SER A 92 -2.22 -11.72 -12.39
CA SER A 92 -1.65 -13.04 -12.69
C SER A 92 -1.38 -13.28 -14.17
N GLN A 93 -2.10 -12.62 -15.08
CA GLN A 93 -1.90 -12.75 -16.52
C GLN A 93 -0.63 -12.03 -16.98
N LYS A 94 -0.41 -10.81 -16.47
CA LYS A 94 0.76 -9.99 -16.79
C LYS A 94 1.95 -10.29 -15.89
N ARG A 95 1.72 -10.99 -14.78
CA ARG A 95 2.69 -11.26 -13.71
C ARG A 95 3.31 -9.97 -13.18
N GLU A 96 2.47 -8.99 -12.89
CA GLU A 96 2.88 -7.69 -12.35
C GLU A 96 1.82 -7.13 -11.39
N TYR A 97 2.23 -6.16 -10.56
CA TYR A 97 1.32 -5.43 -9.70
C TYR A 97 0.72 -4.23 -10.43
N GLU A 98 -0.61 -4.10 -10.33
CA GLU A 98 -1.37 -2.93 -10.77
C GLU A 98 -1.81 -2.13 -9.55
N TYR A 99 -1.81 -0.81 -9.64
CA TYR A 99 -2.16 0.05 -8.51
C TYR A 99 -2.80 1.37 -8.96
N GLY A 100 -3.57 1.97 -8.06
CA GLY A 100 -4.28 3.21 -8.34
C GLY A 100 -5.15 3.66 -7.18
N VAL A 101 -5.96 4.69 -7.44
CA VAL A 101 -6.95 5.23 -6.49
C VAL A 101 -8.31 4.60 -6.80
N LEU A 102 -9.04 4.19 -5.78
CA LEU A 102 -10.44 3.79 -5.87
C LEU A 102 -11.31 5.05 -5.97
N SER A 103 -12.13 5.11 -7.01
CA SER A 103 -13.10 6.19 -7.27
C SER A 103 -14.29 6.13 -6.33
#